data_AF-A0A0P1HC83-F1
#
_entry.id   AF-A0A0P1HC83-F1
#
_cell.length_a   1.000
_cell.length_b   1.000
_cell.length_c   1.000
_cell.angle_alpha   90.00
_cell.angle_beta   90.00
_cell.angle_gamma   90.00
#
_symmetry.space_group_name_H-M   'P 1'
#
loop_
_entity.id
_entity.type
_entity.pdbx_description
1 polymer ?
#
loop_
_entity_poly.entity_id
_entity_poly.type
_entity_poly.pdbx_seq_one_letter_code
_entity_poly.pdbx_strand_id
1 'polypeptide(L)' 'MICETRSFPGCIEAHAGINRARHEIAVFHFWESNDHLDRYLTWRAERGDLDARSATMRREQDFRTYSVP' A
#
# COMPACT_ATOMS: atom_id res chain seq x y z
N MET A 1 -4.30 6.76 2.79
CA MET A 1 -3.17 7.19 3.65
C MET A 1 -2.69 6.03 4.51
N ILE A 2 -1.42 5.98 4.95
CA ILE A 2 -0.87 4.82 5.70
C ILE A 2 -1.65 4.52 6.99
N CYS A 3 -2.17 5.56 7.65
CA CYS A 3 -3.03 5.39 8.82
C CYS A 3 -4.34 4.66 8.49
N GLU A 4 -4.96 4.98 7.35
CA GLU A 4 -6.19 4.31 6.90
C GLU A 4 -5.91 2.85 6.51
N THR A 5 -4.75 2.58 5.87
CA THR A 5 -4.29 1.22 5.59
C THR A 5 -4.19 0.41 6.88
N ARG A 6 -3.55 0.97 7.91
CA ARG A 6 -3.38 0.32 9.22
C ARG A 6 -4.69 0.10 9.97
N SER A 7 -5.71 0.91 9.73
CA SER A 7 -7.04 0.76 10.33
C SER A 7 -7.97 -0.16 9.54
N PHE A 8 -7.54 -0.68 8.38
CA PHE A 8 -8.37 -1.57 7.57
C PHE A 8 -8.45 -2.97 8.20
N PRO A 9 -9.64 -3.61 8.25
CA PRO A 9 -9.79 -4.94 8.84
C PRO A 9 -8.84 -5.98 8.23
N GLY A 10 -8.10 -6.70 9.09
CA GLY A 10 -7.11 -7.70 8.69
C GLY A 10 -5.73 -7.14 8.36
N CYS A 11 -5.51 -5.83 8.48
CA CYS A 11 -4.16 -5.26 8.42
C CYS A 11 -3.46 -5.49 9.77
N ILE A 12 -2.37 -6.27 9.76
CA ILE A 12 -1.56 -6.54 10.94
C ILE A 12 -0.66 -5.34 11.22
N GLU A 13 0.04 -4.88 10.19
CA GLU A 13 0.98 -3.76 10.27
C GLU A 13 1.06 -3.02 8.93
N ALA A 14 1.36 -1.72 8.97
CA ALA A 14 1.63 -0.92 7.79
C ALA A 14 2.70 0.14 8.10
N HIS A 15 3.73 0.19 7.25
CA HIS A 15 4.91 1.04 7.40
C HIS A 15 5.20 1.78 6.10
N ALA A 16 5.83 2.96 6.21
CA ALA A 16 6.36 3.70 5.08
C ALA A 16 7.84 3.98 5.31
N GLY A 17 8.68 3.49 4.40
CA GLY A 17 10.11 3.79 4.36
C GLY A 17 10.40 4.89 3.35
N ILE A 18 11.27 5.84 3.72
CA ILE A 18 11.71 6.91 2.81
C ILE A 18 13.21 6.76 2.58
N ASN A 19 13.60 6.46 1.34
CA ASN A 19 14.99 6.51 0.93
C ASN A 19 15.24 7.84 0.21
N ARG A 20 15.78 8.83 0.94
CA ARG A 20 16.03 10.16 0.40
C ARG A 20 17.11 10.19 -0.68
N ALA A 21 18.15 9.35 -0.55
CA ALA A 21 19.23 9.30 -1.53
C ALA A 21 18.75 8.76 -2.89
N ARG A 22 17.78 7.85 -2.89
CA ARG A 22 17.16 7.30 -4.10
C ARG A 22 15.87 8.02 -4.52
N HIS A 23 15.41 8.99 -3.73
CA HIS A 23 14.12 9.65 -3.90
C HIS A 23 12.95 8.66 -3.99
N GLU A 24 12.98 7.63 -3.15
CA GLU A 24 11.97 6.56 -3.14
C GLU A 24 11.18 6.55 -1.84
N ILE A 25 9.88 6.25 -1.98
CA ILE A 25 9.00 5.94 -0.86
C ILE A 25 8.52 4.51 -1.09
N ALA A 26 8.72 3.64 -0.11
CA ALA A 26 8.23 2.27 -0.12
C ALA A 26 7.17 2.12 0.97
N VAL A 27 6.07 1.44 0.65
CA VAL A 27 5.02 1.10 1.60
C VAL A 27 5.02 -0.41 1.78
N PHE A 28 5.06 -0.85 3.03
CA PHE A 28 5.00 -2.25 3.40
C PHE A 28 3.78 -2.45 4.28
N HIS A 29 3.03 -3.52 4.03
CA HIS A 29 1.87 -3.86 4.86
C HIS A 29 1.72 -5.38 4.94
N PHE A 30 1.40 -5.83 6.14
CA PHE A 30 1.18 -7.23 6.49
C PHE A 30 -0.32 -7.46 6.69
N TRP A 31 -0.79 -8.61 6.22
CA TRP A 31 -2.20 -8.96 6.17
C TRP A 31 -2.43 -10.34 6.78
N GLU A 32 -3.53 -10.50 7.51
CA GLU A 32 -3.93 -11.77 8.13
C GLU A 32 -4.20 -12.88 7.10
N SER A 33 -4.69 -12.51 5.92
CA SER A 33 -4.88 -13.43 4.80
C SER A 33 -4.88 -12.69 3.47
N ASN A 34 -4.73 -13.44 2.36
CA ASN A 34 -4.84 -12.88 1.01
C ASN A 34 -6.23 -12.26 0.77
N ASP A 35 -7.31 -12.86 1.29
CA ASP A 35 -8.66 -12.30 1.16
C ASP A 35 -8.78 -10.89 1.76
N HIS A 36 -8.09 -10.61 2.88
CA HIS A 36 -8.05 -9.27 3.47
C HIS A 36 -7.31 -8.27 2.57
N LEU A 37 -6.19 -8.69 1.99
CA LEU A 37 -5.43 -7.88 1.03
C LEU A 37 -6.28 -7.55 -0.22
N ASP A 38 -6.97 -8.54 -0.79
CA ASP A 38 -7.78 -8.35 -2.00
C ASP A 38 -8.94 -7.37 -1.76
N ARG A 39 -9.60 -7.48 -0.60
CA ARG A 39 -10.64 -6.54 -0.17
C ARG A 39 -10.08 -5.12 0.00
N TYR A 40 -8.90 -4.99 0.59
CA TYR A 40 -8.23 -3.70 0.74
C TYR A 40 -7.87 -3.06 -0.61
N LEU A 41 -7.35 -3.85 -1.56
CA LEU A 41 -7.02 -3.36 -2.90
C LEU A 41 -8.25 -2.91 -3.66
N THR A 42 -9.36 -3.65 -3.55
CA THR A 42 -10.66 -3.26 -4.13
C THR A 42 -11.14 -1.93 -3.55
N TRP A 43 -11.16 -1.81 -2.22
CA TRP A 43 -11.55 -0.57 -1.53
C TRP A 43 -10.66 0.63 -1.91
N ARG A 44 -9.36 0.40 -2.12
CA ARG A 44 -8.40 1.44 -2.56
C ARG A 44 -8.62 1.89 -4.00
N ALA A 45 -9.00 0.98 -4.88
CA ALA A 45 -9.31 1.31 -6.27
C ALA A 45 -10.58 2.18 -6.35
N GLU A 46 -11.62 1.83 -5.60
CA GLU A 46 -12.90 2.56 -5.59
C GLU A 46 -12.79 4.01 -5.08
N ARG A 47 -11.84 4.28 -4.18
CA ARG A 47 -11.62 5.64 -3.64
C ARG A 47 -10.89 6.58 -4.59
N GLY A 48 -10.25 6.09 -5.65
CA GLY A 48 -9.44 6.92 -6.56
C GLY A 48 -8.18 7.54 -5.92
N ASP A 49 -7.87 7.19 -4.66
CA ASP A 49 -6.73 7.73 -3.90
C ASP A 49 -5.38 7.34 -4.54
N LEU A 50 -5.35 6.27 -5.33
CA LEU A 50 -4.19 5.84 -6.10
C LEU A 50 -3.98 6.71 -7.35
N ASP A 51 -5.06 7.14 -8.00
CA ASP A 51 -5.03 7.97 -9.21
C ASP A 51 -4.58 9.41 -8.92
N ALA A 52 -5.04 9.99 -7.81
CA ALA A 52 -4.59 11.32 -7.40
C ALA A 52 -3.09 11.33 -7.04
N ARG A 53 -2.54 10.20 -6.58
CA ARG A 53 -1.11 10.07 -6.23
C ARG A 53 -0.25 9.73 -7.44
N SER A 54 -0.74 8.89 -8.36
CA SER A 54 -0.01 8.54 -9.58
C SER A 54 0.28 9.78 -10.43
N ALA A 55 -0.60 10.78 -10.43
CA ALA A 55 -0.40 12.07 -11.09
C ALA A 55 0.85 12.86 -10.63
N THR A 56 1.34 12.60 -9.41
CA THR A 56 2.54 13.26 -8.84
C THR A 56 3.80 12.39 -8.91
N MET A 57 3.67 11.15 -9.35
CA MET A 57 4.77 10.19 -9.39
C MET A 57 5.44 10.18 -10.76
N ARG A 58 6.77 10.11 -10.77
CA ARG A 58 7.57 10.04 -12.01
C ARG A 58 7.35 8.74 -12.80
N ARG A 59 6.87 7.69 -12.12
CA ARG A 59 6.59 6.36 -12.66
C ARG A 59 5.42 5.75 -11.91
N GLU A 60 4.78 4.77 -12.52
CA GLU A 60 3.79 3.93 -11.85
C GLU A 60 4.39 3.24 -10.61
N GLN A 61 3.55 2.97 -9.61
CA GLN A 61 3.97 2.27 -8.41
C GLN A 61 4.25 0.80 -8.75
N ASP A 62 5.41 0.29 -8.33
CA ASP A 62 5.70 -1.14 -8.38
C ASP A 62 5.04 -1.82 -7.18
N PHE A 63 4.06 -2.69 -7.44
CA PHE A 63 3.34 -3.43 -6.40
C PHE A 63 3.70 -4.90 -6.46
N ARG A 64 4.13 -5.45 -5.32
CA ARG A 64 4.54 -6.86 -5.21
C ARG A 64 3.99 -7.47 -3.92
N THR A 65 3.43 -8.67 -4.04
CA THR A 65 2.93 -9.46 -2.92
C THR A 65 3.88 -10.61 -2.65
N TYR A 66 4.15 -10.86 -1.38
CA TYR A 66 5.02 -11.94 -0.92
C TYR A 66 4.31 -12.70 0.18
N SER A 67 4.39 -14.03 0.15
CA SER A 67 4.03 -14.86 1.30
C SER A 67 5.17 -14.81 2.32
N VAL A 68 4.83 -14.45 3.55
CA VAL A 68 5.79 -14.35 4.66
C VAL A 68 5.56 -15.56 5.58
N PRO A 69 6.62 -16.22 6.09
CA PRO A 69 6.48 -17.36 7.01
C PRO A 69 5.75 -17.01 8.31
#